data_AF-A0A6N7UU32-F1
#
_entry.id   AF-A0A6N7UU32-F1
#
_cell.length_a   1.000
_cell.length_b   1.000
_cell.length_c   1.000
_cell.angle_alpha   90.00
_cell.angle_beta   90.00
_cell.angle_gamma   90.00
#
_symmetry.space_group_name_H-M   'P 1'
#
loop_
_entity.id
_entity.type
_entity.pdbx_description
1 polymer ?
#
loop_
_entity_poly.entity_id
_entity_poly.type
_entity_poly.pdbx_seq_one_letter_code
_entity_poly.pdbx_strand_id
1 'polypeptide(L)'
;MDKTVYNAFVELLGSELRLAMGCTEPIAVAYAAAKAREVLGQFPERIEMYCSGNIIKNVKAVTVPNSGGRRGLEVASILGAAFGDASWSLR
;
A
#
# COMPACT_ATOMS: atom_id res chain seq x y z
N MET A 1 -4.76 -32.45 -20.33
CA MET A 1 -3.50 -31.66 -20.39
C MET A 1 -2.37 -32.56 -19.91
N ASP A 2 -1.20 -32.48 -20.55
CA ASP A 2 -0.02 -33.22 -20.09
C ASP A 2 0.33 -32.83 -18.64
N LYS A 3 0.63 -33.84 -17.80
CA LYS A 3 0.78 -33.66 -16.35
C LYS A 3 2.06 -32.87 -16.01
N THR A 4 3.08 -32.99 -16.85
CA THR A 4 4.34 -32.25 -16.73
C THR A 4 4.12 -30.77 -17.02
N VAL A 5 3.37 -30.48 -18.09
CA VAL A 5 3.00 -29.10 -18.47
C VAL A 5 2.12 -28.44 -17.40
N TYR A 6 1.15 -29.17 -16.84
CA TYR A 6 0.32 -28.66 -15.75
C TYR A 6 1.14 -28.29 -14.52
N ASN A 7 2.03 -29.16 -14.07
CA ASN A 7 2.86 -28.91 -12.88
C ASN A 7 3.81 -27.72 -13.08
N ALA A 8 4.41 -27.59 -14.27
CA ALA A 8 5.26 -26.45 -14.60
C ALA A 8 4.50 -25.11 -14.52
N PHE A 9 3.24 -25.07 -14.98
CA PHE A 9 2.42 -23.87 -14.83
C PHE A 9 2.06 -23.56 -13.38
N VAL A 10 1.78 -24.58 -12.56
CA VAL A 10 1.48 -24.38 -11.15
C VAL A 10 2.71 -23.86 -10.39
N GLU A 11 3.90 -24.39 -10.65
CA GLU A 11 5.15 -23.88 -10.06
C GLU A 11 5.42 -22.43 -10.48
N LEU A 12 5.27 -22.11 -11.77
CA LEU A 12 5.46 -20.76 -12.28
C LEU A 12 4.47 -19.77 -11.66
N LEU A 13 3.19 -20.16 -11.55
CA LEU A 13 2.20 -19.34 -10.86
C LEU A 13 2.56 -19.15 -9.39
N GLY A 14 3.04 -20.21 -8.71
CA GLY A 14 3.48 -20.13 -7.32
C GLY A 14 4.69 -19.20 -7.11
N SER A 15 5.61 -19.13 -8.08
CA SER A 15 6.78 -18.25 -8.00
C SER A 15 6.44 -16.78 -8.30
N GLU A 16 5.46 -16.53 -9.18
CA GLU A 16 5.08 -15.19 -9.64
C GLU A 16 3.92 -14.57 -8.84
N LEU A 17 3.04 -15.39 -8.25
CA LEU A 17 1.94 -14.92 -7.41
C LEU A 17 2.46 -14.41 -6.08
N ARG A 18 2.82 -13.13 -6.05
CA ARG A 18 2.98 -12.39 -4.80
C ARG A 18 1.61 -12.13 -4.20
N LEU A 19 1.46 -12.42 -2.91
CA LEU A 19 0.30 -11.98 -2.15
C LEU A 19 0.21 -10.46 -2.24
N ALA A 20 -0.77 -9.97 -3.00
CA ALA A 20 -1.11 -8.56 -2.99
C ALA A 20 -1.66 -8.24 -1.59
N MET A 21 -0.84 -7.62 -0.75
CA MET A 21 -1.33 -6.91 0.42
C MET A 21 -2.30 -5.85 -0.11
N GLY A 22 -3.58 -6.02 0.17
CA GLY A 22 -4.66 -5.41 -0.59
C GLY A 22 -4.53 -3.90 -0.87
N CYS A 23 -5.10 -3.54 -2.03
CA CYS A 23 -5.50 -2.20 -2.48
C CYS A 23 -4.36 -1.20 -2.65
N THR A 24 -4.05 -0.93 -3.92
CA THR A 24 -3.01 -0.02 -4.39
C THR A 24 -3.13 1.38 -3.80
N GLU A 25 -4.34 1.85 -3.52
CA GLU A 25 -4.61 3.22 -3.10
C GLU A 25 -4.19 3.53 -1.66
N PRO A 26 -4.54 2.74 -0.62
CA PRO A 26 -3.99 2.93 0.72
C PRO A 26 -2.46 2.90 0.76
N ILE A 27 -1.85 2.02 -0.02
CA ILE A 27 -0.39 1.92 -0.10
C ILE A 27 0.18 3.17 -0.77
N ALA A 28 -0.43 3.67 -1.84
CA ALA A 28 -0.02 4.93 -2.48
C ALA A 28 -0.09 6.13 -1.51
N VAL A 29 -1.14 6.21 -0.70
CA VAL A 29 -1.30 7.25 0.33
C VAL A 29 -0.22 7.13 1.41
N ALA A 30 0.02 5.92 1.92
CA ALA A 30 1.04 5.68 2.93
C ALA A 30 2.44 5.97 2.39
N TYR A 31 2.73 5.55 1.16
CA TYR A 31 3.99 5.82 0.48
C TYR A 31 4.24 7.33 0.30
N ALA A 32 3.22 8.07 -0.18
CA ALA A 32 3.32 9.51 -0.32
C ALA A 32 3.61 10.20 1.03
N ALA A 33 2.97 9.76 2.11
CA ALA A 33 3.22 10.28 3.45
C ALA A 33 4.62 9.95 3.98
N ALA A 34 5.10 8.72 3.76
CA ALA A 34 6.45 8.29 4.11
C ALA A 34 7.50 9.12 3.37
N LYS A 35 7.31 9.31 2.06
CA LYS A 35 8.22 10.10 1.23
C LYS A 35 8.21 11.57 1.63
N ALA A 36 7.03 12.14 1.93
CA ALA A 36 6.93 13.52 2.41
C ALA A 36 7.67 13.71 3.75
N ARG A 37 7.54 12.78 4.70
CA ARG A 37 8.32 12.81 5.95
C ARG A 37 9.82 12.72 5.70
N GLU A 38 10.25 11.80 4.84
CA GLU A 38 11.67 11.64 4.50
C GLU A 38 12.25 12.96 3.96
N VAL A 39 11.55 13.58 3.00
CA VAL A 39 11.94 14.87 2.42
C VAL A 39 11.92 16.00 3.46
N LEU A 40 10.94 15.98 4.38
CA LEU A 40 10.83 16.96 5.47
C LEU A 40 11.94 16.80 6.53
N GLY A 41 12.52 15.61 6.68
CA GLY A 41 13.59 15.31 7.64
C GLY A 41 13.15 15.20 9.10
N GLN A 42 11.86 15.38 9.40
CA GLN A 42 11.27 15.30 10.73
C GLN A 42 9.82 14.81 10.66
N PHE A 43 9.24 14.47 11.81
CA PHE A 43 7.83 14.08 11.85
C PHE A 43 6.92 15.31 11.66
N PRO A 44 5.94 15.28 10.75
CA PRO A 44 5.09 16.44 10.47
C PRO A 44 4.12 16.72 11.63
N GLU A 45 3.93 17.99 11.97
CA GLU A 45 2.88 18.43 12.91
C GLU A 45 1.48 18.36 12.28
N ARG A 46 1.40 18.51 10.95
CA ARG A 46 0.15 18.48 10.19
C ARG A 46 0.38 17.85 8.82
N ILE A 47 -0.56 17.00 8.42
CA ILE A 47 -0.60 16.38 7.10
C ILE A 47 -1.87 16.87 6.38
N GLU A 48 -1.69 17.54 5.25
CA GLU A 48 -2.78 17.81 4.30
C GLU A 48 -2.56 16.96 3.04
N MET A 49 -3.61 16.25 2.61
CA MET A 49 -3.55 15.44 1.40
C MET A 49 -4.60 15.88 0.39
N TYR A 50 -4.13 16.12 -0.83
CA TYR A 50 -4.96 16.43 -1.98
C TYR A 50 -4.92 15.22 -2.91
N CYS A 51 -6.05 14.55 -3.03
CA CYS A 51 -6.17 13.33 -3.82
C CYS A 51 -7.37 13.43 -4.76
N SER A 52 -7.34 12.67 -5.86
CA SER A 52 -8.52 12.55 -6.70
C SER A 52 -9.67 11.87 -5.94
N GLY A 53 -10.92 12.11 -6.37
CA GLY A 53 -12.08 11.44 -5.80
C GLY A 53 -11.98 9.91 -5.84
N ASN A 54 -11.24 9.36 -6.81
CA ASN A 54 -10.99 7.92 -6.93
C ASN A 54 -10.09 7.38 -5.83
N ILE A 55 -9.02 8.09 -5.47
CA ILE A 55 -8.18 7.70 -4.33
C ILE A 55 -9.00 7.80 -3.04
N ILE A 56 -9.73 8.90 -2.85
CA ILE A 56 -10.52 9.12 -1.63
C ILE A 56 -11.58 8.03 -1.46
N LYS A 57 -12.31 7.66 -2.53
CA LYS A 57 -13.36 6.62 -2.44
C LYS A 57 -12.77 5.23 -2.20
N ASN A 58 -11.68 4.88 -2.89
CA ASN A 58 -11.11 3.53 -2.82
C ASN A 58 -10.41 3.29 -1.47
N VAL A 59 -9.68 4.29 -0.95
CA VAL A 59 -9.01 4.18 0.37
C VAL A 59 -10.02 4.06 1.51
N LYS A 60 -11.19 4.69 1.39
CA LYS A 60 -12.27 4.56 2.39
C LYS A 60 -12.91 3.17 2.41
N ALA A 61 -12.88 2.44 1.30
CA ALA A 61 -13.56 1.15 1.15
C ALA A 61 -12.77 -0.02 1.76
N VAL A 62 -11.48 0.15 2.04
CA VAL A 62 -10.55 -0.96 2.29
C VAL A 62 -9.79 -0.79 3.59
N THR A 63 -9.50 -1.90 4.26
CA THR A 63 -8.75 -1.92 5.52
C THR A 63 -7.28 -1.64 5.28
N VAL A 64 -6.74 -0.66 5.99
CA VAL A 64 -5.31 -0.37 5.96
C VAL A 64 -4.58 -1.49 6.72
N PRO A 65 -3.58 -2.17 6.13
CA PRO A 65 -2.82 -3.20 6.82
C PRO A 65 -2.25 -2.71 8.14
N ASN A 66 -2.18 -3.59 9.15
CA ASN A 66 -1.62 -3.30 10.47
C ASN A 66 -2.29 -2.13 11.24
N SER A 67 -3.48 -1.70 10.81
CA SER A 67 -4.19 -0.57 11.43
C SER A 67 -5.18 -0.96 12.54
N GLY A 68 -5.30 -2.25 12.85
CA GLY A 68 -6.32 -2.77 13.77
C GLY A 68 -7.75 -2.68 13.22
N GLY A 69 -7.91 -2.83 11.89
CA GLY A 69 -9.23 -2.81 11.23
C GLY A 69 -9.71 -1.43 10.80
N ARG A 70 -8.85 -0.40 10.85
CA ARG A 70 -9.19 0.96 10.46
C ARG A 70 -9.09 1.17 8.94
N ARG A 71 -9.80 2.18 8.45
CA ARG A 71 -9.92 2.52 7.02
C ARG A 71 -9.77 4.02 6.80
N GLY A 72 -9.51 4.41 5.56
CA GLY A 72 -9.55 5.81 5.15
C GLY A 72 -8.19 6.50 5.10
N LEU A 73 -8.23 7.72 4.55
CA LEU A 73 -7.04 8.48 4.17
C LEU A 73 -6.17 8.80 5.37
N GLU A 74 -6.77 9.27 6.47
CA GLU A 74 -6.06 9.67 7.70
C GLU A 74 -5.20 8.54 8.25
N VAL A 75 -5.77 7.34 8.35
CA VAL A 75 -5.08 6.16 8.88
C VAL A 75 -3.92 5.77 7.98
N ALA A 76 -4.14 5.72 6.67
CA ALA A 76 -3.08 5.43 5.70
C ALA A 76 -1.96 6.49 5.74
N SER A 77 -2.34 7.77 5.87
CA SER A 77 -1.41 8.90 5.98
C SER A 77 -0.50 8.77 7.19
N ILE A 78 -1.09 8.58 8.37
CA ILE A 78 -0.38 8.57 9.63
C ILE A 78 0.50 7.33 9.72
N LEU A 79 0.00 6.16 9.30
CA LEU A 79 0.80 4.93 9.30
C LEU A 79 1.97 5.02 8.32
N GLY A 80 1.75 5.59 7.14
CA GLY A 80 2.82 5.86 6.17
C GLY A 80 3.86 6.82 6.71
N ALA A 81 3.44 7.95 7.27
CA ALA A 81 4.36 8.91 7.88
C ALA A 81 5.11 8.30 9.08
N ALA A 82 4.46 7.54 9.95
CA ALA A 82 5.08 7.02 11.18
C ALA A 82 6.00 5.81 10.94
N PHE A 83 5.58 4.88 10.08
CA PHE A 83 6.18 3.56 9.95
C PHE A 83 6.53 3.16 8.51
N GLY A 84 6.19 3.98 7.52
CA GLY A 84 6.47 3.69 6.12
C GLY A 84 7.95 3.84 5.76
N ASP A 85 8.40 3.00 4.84
CA ASP A 85 9.73 3.07 4.23
C ASP A 85 9.61 3.71 2.84
N ALA A 86 10.18 4.91 2.68
CA ALA A 86 10.12 5.66 1.43
C ALA A 86 11.05 5.12 0.34
N SER A 87 11.94 4.16 0.67
CA SER A 87 12.77 3.44 -0.29
C SER A 87 12.02 2.33 -1.02
N TRP A 88 10.88 1.88 -0.49
CA TRP A 88 10.06 0.85 -1.12
C TRP A 88 9.29 1.45 -2.30
N SER A 89 9.48 0.91 -3.49
CA SER A 89 8.59 1.18 -4.63
C SER A 89 7.20 0.58 -4.38
N LEU A 90 6.14 1.19 -4.94
CA LEU A 90 4.80 0.60 -5.03
C LEU A 90 4.85 -0.73 -5.80
N ARG A 91 5.13 -1.83 -5.12
CA ARG A 91 5.21 -3.20 -5.65
C ARG A 91 4.52 -4.18 -4.71
#